data_AF-A0A952J2C7-F1
#
_entry.id   AF-A0A952J2C7-F1
#
_cell.length_a   1.000
_cell.length_b   1.000
_cell.length_c   1.000
_cell.angle_alpha   90.00
_cell.angle_beta   90.00
_cell.angle_gamma   90.00
#
_symmetry.space_group_name_H-M   'P 1'
#
loop_
_entity.id
_entity.type
_entity.pdbx_description
1 polymer ?
#
loop_
_entity_poly.entity_id
_entity_poly.type
_entity_poly.pdbx_seq_one_letter_code
_entity_poly.pdbx_strand_id
1 'polypeptide(L)'
;MCFKRICRFRRIRPSLQTQQEIGTSIAEHHCRSIGIAGIWPPLYKVAHTVHHRNTNPGPWSGLSMHPIEHILYFSPVLLFFLIPSHPIHMINLASRLGLAPSVGHTGFDRMEINEKASIDNSFYAHYLHHRYFEVNYADGMIPLDKWFGAFHDGSPEAHQKMLERRKRRGV
;
A
#
# COMPACT_ATOMS: atom_id res chain seq x y z
N MET A 1 32.64 22.77 11.33
CA MET A 1 32.39 21.31 11.28
C MET A 1 31.07 21.06 10.55
N CYS A 2 31.12 20.51 9.34
CA CYS A 2 29.93 20.19 8.56
C CYS A 2 29.54 18.74 8.86
N PHE A 3 28.46 18.52 9.61
CA PHE A 3 27.86 17.20 9.78
C PHE A 3 27.36 16.75 8.39
N LYS A 4 28.17 15.99 7.66
CA LYS A 4 27.69 15.27 6.47
C LYS A 4 26.60 14.33 6.94
N ARG A 5 25.37 14.57 6.49
CA ARG A 5 24.20 13.72 6.76
C ARG A 5 24.55 12.29 6.32
N ILE A 6 24.62 11.38 7.30
CA ILE A 6 25.04 9.99 7.10
C ILE A 6 24.03 9.22 6.22
N CYS A 7 22.74 9.60 6.26
CA CYS A 7 21.70 9.09 5.39
C CYS A 7 20.60 10.15 5.16
N ARG A 8 19.96 10.14 3.99
CA ARG A 8 18.80 10.99 3.65
C ARG A 8 17.66 10.10 3.16
N PHE A 9 16.47 10.26 3.73
CA PHE A 9 15.27 9.63 3.19
C PHE A 9 14.72 10.47 2.05
N ARG A 10 14.56 9.87 0.87
CA ARG A 10 13.93 10.53 -0.27
C ARG A 10 12.42 10.39 -0.12
N ARG A 11 11.76 11.52 0.13
CA ARG A 11 10.29 11.55 0.18
C ARG A 11 9.77 11.29 -1.23
N ILE A 12 8.73 10.47 -1.32
CA ILE A 12 8.03 10.27 -2.58
C ILE A 12 7.46 11.63 -3.01
N ARG A 13 8.01 12.18 -4.09
CA ARG A 13 7.48 13.39 -4.71
C ARG A 13 6.63 12.95 -5.89
N PRO A 14 5.30 13.17 -5.85
CA PRO A 14 4.46 12.93 -7.02
C PRO A 14 5.01 13.81 -8.16
N SER A 15 5.21 13.24 -9.35
CA SER A 15 5.52 14.04 -10.54
C SER A 15 4.32 14.94 -10.87
N LEU A 16 4.56 16.06 -11.56
CA LEU A 16 3.48 16.99 -11.96
C LEU A 16 2.36 16.29 -12.75
N GLN A 17 2.69 15.30 -13.59
CA GLN A 17 1.72 14.46 -14.30
C GLN A 17 0.83 13.68 -13.32
N THR A 18 1.40 13.11 -12.25
CA THR A 18 0.62 12.37 -11.26
C THR A 18 -0.26 13.26 -10.39
N GLN A 19 0.05 14.56 -10.21
CA GLN A 19 -0.75 15.48 -9.39
C GLN A 19 -2.07 15.90 -10.06
N GLN A 20 -2.18 15.81 -11.39
CA GLN A 20 -3.32 16.33 -12.14
C GLN A 20 -4.52 15.36 -12.19
N GLU A 21 -4.33 14.09 -11.80
CA GLU A 21 -5.38 13.05 -11.80
C GLU A 21 -6.22 12.98 -10.49
N ILE A 22 -6.13 14.00 -9.62
CA ILE A 22 -6.82 14.00 -8.32
C ILE A 22 -8.32 14.30 -8.54
N GLY A 23 -9.06 13.26 -8.94
CA GLY A 23 -10.51 13.23 -8.98
C GLY A 23 -11.02 12.06 -8.15
N THR A 24 -11.69 12.36 -7.04
CA THR A 24 -12.39 11.43 -6.13
C THR A 24 -13.41 10.50 -6.82
N SER A 25 -13.74 10.71 -8.10
CA SER A 25 -14.64 9.85 -8.88
C SER A 25 -14.01 8.51 -9.32
N ILE A 26 -12.68 8.39 -9.29
CA ILE A 26 -11.96 7.21 -9.79
C ILE A 26 -12.09 6.03 -8.80
N ALA A 27 -11.93 6.24 -7.49
CA ALA A 27 -11.96 5.15 -6.51
C ALA A 27 -13.27 4.32 -6.54
N GLU A 28 -14.42 4.95 -6.84
CA GLU A 28 -15.73 4.27 -6.81
C GLU A 28 -16.00 3.38 -8.03
N HIS A 29 -15.41 3.68 -9.19
CA HIS A 29 -15.60 2.92 -10.42
C HIS A 29 -14.54 1.81 -10.64
N HIS A 30 -13.34 1.97 -10.09
CA HIS A 30 -12.17 1.19 -10.51
C HIS A 30 -12.07 -0.22 -9.93
N CYS A 31 -12.70 -0.48 -8.77
CA CYS A 31 -12.70 -1.80 -8.16
C CYS A 31 -13.50 -2.85 -8.98
N ARG A 32 -14.36 -2.43 -9.92
CA ARG A 32 -15.33 -3.30 -10.62
C ARG A 32 -14.75 -4.27 -11.68
N SER A 33 -13.48 -4.18 -12.04
CA SER A 33 -13.05 -4.73 -13.34
C SER A 33 -11.72 -5.49 -13.34
N ILE A 34 -11.11 -5.71 -12.18
CA ILE A 34 -9.93 -6.57 -12.04
C ILE A 34 -10.41 -7.89 -11.46
N GLY A 35 -10.40 -8.95 -12.26
CA GLY A 35 -10.69 -10.34 -11.85
C GLY A 35 -9.64 -10.95 -10.93
N ILE A 36 -8.93 -10.11 -10.17
CA ILE A 36 -8.07 -10.52 -9.06
C ILE A 36 -8.90 -10.28 -7.81
N ALA A 37 -9.04 -11.31 -6.99
CA ALA A 37 -9.72 -11.30 -5.71
C ALA A 37 -9.02 -10.42 -4.63
N GLY A 38 -8.57 -9.22 -4.98
CA GLY A 38 -7.91 -8.31 -4.04
C GLY A 38 -8.91 -7.79 -3.03
N ILE A 39 -9.96 -7.08 -3.48
CA ILE A 39 -11.08 -6.66 -2.65
C ILE A 39 -12.31 -6.57 -3.55
N TRP A 40 -13.37 -7.33 -3.25
CA TRP A 40 -14.65 -7.23 -3.96
C TRP A 40 -15.22 -5.80 -3.81
N PRO A 41 -15.74 -5.12 -4.87
CA PRO A 41 -16.18 -3.73 -4.78
C PRO A 41 -17.09 -3.38 -3.59
N PRO A 42 -18.02 -4.25 -3.15
CA PRO A 42 -18.78 -4.02 -1.93
C PRO A 42 -17.91 -3.98 -0.67
N LEU A 43 -16.93 -4.89 -0.54
CA LEU A 43 -16.00 -4.90 0.61
C LEU A 43 -15.14 -3.63 0.63
N TYR A 44 -14.69 -3.18 -0.54
CA TYR A 44 -13.95 -1.93 -0.66
C TYR A 44 -14.78 -0.77 -0.11
N LYS A 45 -16.02 -0.63 -0.58
CA LYS A 45 -16.92 0.46 -0.18
C LYS A 45 -17.26 0.41 1.31
N VAL A 46 -17.50 -0.79 1.86
CA VAL A 46 -17.94 -0.97 3.25
C VAL A 46 -16.80 -0.71 4.23
N ALA A 47 -15.58 -1.17 3.95
CA ALA A 47 -14.52 -1.19 4.93
C ALA A 47 -13.23 -0.48 4.46
N HIS A 48 -12.85 -0.64 3.20
CA HIS A 48 -11.50 -0.26 2.73
C HIS A 48 -11.37 1.17 2.24
N THR A 49 -12.49 1.84 1.96
CA THR A 49 -12.51 3.25 1.57
C THR A 49 -11.88 4.15 2.65
N VAL A 50 -12.02 3.79 3.93
CA VAL A 50 -11.45 4.57 5.04
C VAL A 50 -9.93 4.54 4.99
N HIS A 51 -9.34 3.36 4.79
CA HIS A 51 -7.91 3.16 4.66
C HIS A 51 -7.32 3.94 3.48
N HIS A 52 -8.02 3.91 2.36
CA HIS A 52 -7.60 4.55 1.11
C HIS A 52 -7.95 6.03 0.97
N ARG A 53 -8.59 6.63 1.98
CA ARG A 53 -8.95 8.04 1.95
C ARG A 53 -7.71 8.94 1.81
N ASN A 54 -6.55 8.48 2.27
CA ASN A 54 -5.29 9.18 2.14
C ASN A 54 -4.44 8.61 0.99
N THR A 55 -4.44 9.28 -0.16
CA THR A 55 -3.60 8.91 -1.33
C THR A 55 -2.10 9.13 -1.13
N ASN A 56 -1.69 9.81 -0.05
CA ASN A 56 -0.30 10.00 0.33
C ASN A 56 -0.09 9.50 1.76
N PRO A 57 0.00 8.18 1.96
CA PRO A 57 0.02 7.58 3.27
C PRO A 57 1.25 8.03 4.09
N GLY A 58 1.01 8.26 5.39
CA GLY A 58 2.03 8.49 6.41
C GLY A 58 2.09 7.33 7.41
N PRO A 59 3.17 7.21 8.24
CA PRO A 59 3.38 6.02 9.07
C PRO A 59 2.17 5.62 9.93
N TRP A 60 1.42 6.60 10.42
CA TRP A 60 0.26 6.38 11.27
C TRP A 60 -1.03 6.05 10.52
N SER A 61 -1.07 6.27 9.21
CA SER A 61 -2.24 5.96 8.37
C SER A 61 -2.38 4.46 8.08
N GLY A 62 -1.34 3.67 8.36
CA GLY A 62 -1.37 2.22 8.14
C GLY A 62 -2.46 1.51 8.93
N LEU A 63 -2.86 2.02 10.10
CA LEU A 63 -3.96 1.50 10.90
C LEU A 63 -5.22 2.38 10.85
N SER A 64 -5.30 3.34 9.94
CA SER A 64 -6.53 4.13 9.75
C SER A 64 -7.54 3.34 8.92
N MET A 65 -8.10 2.27 9.49
CA MET A 65 -8.98 1.33 8.80
C MET A 65 -10.38 1.31 9.44
N HIS A 66 -11.35 0.71 8.75
CA HIS A 66 -12.66 0.46 9.35
C HIS A 66 -12.57 -0.64 10.43
N PRO A 67 -13.39 -0.63 11.50
CA PRO A 67 -13.32 -1.62 12.59
C PRO A 67 -13.38 -3.08 12.13
N ILE A 68 -14.13 -3.37 11.07
CA ILE A 68 -14.20 -4.72 10.48
C ILE A 68 -12.82 -5.17 9.96
N GLU A 69 -12.06 -4.26 9.34
CA GLU A 69 -10.70 -4.57 8.88
C GLU A 69 -9.77 -4.82 10.06
N HIS A 70 -9.92 -4.07 11.15
CA HIS A 70 -9.15 -4.33 12.36
C HIS A 70 -9.41 -5.72 12.92
N ILE A 71 -10.66 -6.16 12.98
CA ILE A 71 -11.01 -7.50 13.46
C ILE A 71 -10.35 -8.57 12.57
N LEU A 72 -10.46 -8.44 11.24
CA LEU A 72 -9.85 -9.40 10.32
C LEU A 72 -8.31 -9.36 10.39
N TYR A 73 -7.73 -8.17 10.43
CA TYR A 73 -6.27 -7.97 10.47
C TYR A 73 -5.64 -8.49 11.76
N PHE A 74 -6.27 -8.27 12.91
CA PHE A 74 -5.81 -8.78 14.20
C PHE A 74 -6.34 -10.19 14.53
N SER A 75 -7.16 -10.80 13.66
CA SER A 75 -7.69 -12.16 13.88
C SER A 75 -6.63 -13.24 14.14
N PRO A 76 -5.38 -13.19 13.63
CA PRO A 76 -4.37 -14.18 13.97
C PRO A 76 -4.05 -14.22 15.47
N VAL A 77 -4.26 -13.12 16.20
CA VAL A 77 -4.11 -13.06 17.67
C VAL A 77 -5.10 -14.01 18.35
N LEU A 78 -6.28 -14.23 17.74
CA LEU A 78 -7.33 -15.10 18.28
C LEU A 78 -6.90 -16.58 18.34
N LEU A 79 -5.91 -16.99 17.53
CA LEU A 79 -5.40 -18.36 17.54
C LEU A 79 -4.83 -18.76 18.90
N PHE A 80 -4.30 -17.81 19.67
CA PHE A 80 -3.75 -18.07 21.00
C PHE A 80 -4.80 -18.31 22.08
N PHE A 81 -6.10 -18.09 21.79
CA PHE A 81 -7.19 -18.54 22.66
C PHE A 81 -7.55 -20.01 22.41
N LEU A 82 -7.25 -20.54 21.22
CA LEU A 82 -7.47 -21.94 20.86
C LEU A 82 -6.26 -22.81 21.18
N ILE A 83 -5.06 -22.24 21.05
CA ILE A 83 -3.78 -22.92 21.26
C ILE A 83 -3.22 -22.48 22.61
N PRO A 84 -3.12 -23.38 23.61
CA PRO A 84 -2.46 -23.08 24.87
C PRO A 84 -1.04 -22.59 24.62
N SER A 85 -0.77 -21.34 24.97
CA SER A 85 0.50 -20.68 24.71
C SER A 85 0.81 -19.67 25.79
N HIS A 86 2.08 -19.34 25.97
CA HIS A 86 2.47 -18.29 26.91
C HIS A 86 1.99 -16.91 26.39
N PRO A 87 1.39 -16.04 27.25
CA PRO A 87 0.83 -14.74 26.82
C PRO A 87 1.80 -13.83 26.06
N ILE A 88 3.10 -14.04 26.24
CA ILE A 88 4.15 -13.30 25.52
C ILE A 88 4.07 -13.44 24.00
N HIS A 89 3.63 -14.59 23.49
CA HIS A 89 3.49 -14.80 22.04
C HIS A 89 2.35 -13.97 21.47
N MET A 90 1.24 -13.88 22.20
CA MET A 90 0.10 -13.04 21.87
C MET A 90 0.49 -11.56 21.86
N ILE A 91 1.19 -11.09 22.91
CA ILE A 91 1.68 -9.71 23.00
C ILE A 91 2.63 -9.40 21.85
N ASN A 92 3.62 -10.27 21.60
CA ASN A 92 4.58 -10.09 20.50
C ASN A 92 3.89 -10.03 19.13
N LEU A 93 2.89 -10.90 18.88
CA LEU A 93 2.15 -10.87 17.61
C LEU A 93 1.33 -9.58 17.49
N ALA A 94 0.59 -9.21 18.53
CA ALA A 94 -0.22 -7.99 18.54
C ALA A 94 0.64 -6.73 18.33
N SER A 95 1.79 -6.62 19.01
CA SER A 95 2.73 -5.51 18.81
C SER A 95 3.29 -5.46 17.39
N ARG A 96 3.63 -6.61 16.80
CA ARG A 96 4.11 -6.67 15.41
C ARG A 96 3.04 -6.25 14.43
N LEU A 97 1.82 -6.76 14.57
CA LEU A 97 0.69 -6.36 13.74
C LEU A 97 0.37 -4.86 13.91
N GLY A 98 0.51 -4.30 15.11
CA GLY A 98 0.29 -2.88 15.36
C GLY A 98 1.33 -1.95 14.72
N LEU A 99 2.56 -2.41 14.51
CA LEU A 99 3.65 -1.58 13.98
C LEU A 99 3.99 -1.87 12.52
N ALA A 100 3.72 -3.08 12.03
CA ALA A 100 4.07 -3.48 10.67
C ALA A 100 3.49 -2.56 9.57
N PRO A 101 2.22 -2.10 9.64
CA PRO A 101 1.67 -1.20 8.63
C PRO A 101 2.43 0.12 8.57
N SER A 102 3.01 0.58 9.67
CA SER A 102 3.72 1.85 9.71
C SER A 102 4.93 1.90 8.78
N VAL A 103 5.56 0.75 8.52
CA VAL A 103 6.70 0.63 7.60
C VAL A 103 6.24 0.75 6.14
N GLY A 104 5.06 0.19 5.83
CA GLY A 104 4.39 0.29 4.53
C GLY A 104 3.94 1.68 4.11
N HIS A 105 3.74 2.56 5.10
CA HIS A 105 3.11 3.86 4.91
C HIS A 105 4.08 5.00 5.20
N THR A 106 5.40 4.77 5.12
CA THR A 106 6.39 5.78 5.53
C THR A 106 6.42 7.03 4.65
N GLY A 107 5.94 6.93 3.40
CA GLY A 107 5.98 8.04 2.43
C GLY A 107 7.36 8.27 1.80
N PHE A 108 8.27 7.30 1.90
CA PHE A 108 9.61 7.33 1.32
C PHE A 108 9.81 6.15 0.37
N ASP A 109 10.35 6.38 -0.84
CA ASP A 109 10.64 5.33 -1.83
C ASP A 109 12.02 4.73 -1.65
N ARG A 110 12.98 5.47 -1.09
CA ARG A 110 14.35 5.01 -0.91
C ARG A 110 15.08 5.74 0.20
N MET A 111 16.06 5.06 0.77
CA MET A 111 17.04 5.61 1.70
C MET A 111 18.35 5.84 0.95
N GLU A 112 18.73 7.10 0.78
CA GLU A 112 19.99 7.50 0.16
C GLU A 112 21.08 7.50 1.25
N ILE A 113 22.06 6.60 1.12
CA ILE A 113 23.22 6.54 2.03
C ILE A 113 24.24 7.59 1.59
N ASN A 114 24.47 7.69 0.28
CA ASN A 114 25.31 8.72 -0.33
C ASN A 114 24.86 8.95 -1.79
N GLU A 115 25.56 9.81 -2.53
CA GLU A 115 25.21 10.16 -3.92
C GLU A 115 25.21 8.97 -4.89
N LYS A 116 25.87 7.86 -4.54
CA LYS A 116 26.03 6.68 -5.40
C LYS A 116 25.33 5.42 -4.87
N ALA A 117 24.83 5.45 -3.62
CA ALA A 117 24.26 4.30 -2.95
C ALA A 117 22.91 4.65 -2.33
N SER A 118 21.88 3.95 -2.77
CA SER A 118 20.53 3.99 -2.19
C SER A 118 20.00 2.59 -1.93
N ILE A 119 19.23 2.45 -0.87
CA ILE A 119 18.43 1.25 -0.58
C ILE A 119 16.99 1.59 -0.94
N ASP A 120 16.42 0.85 -1.88
CA ASP A 120 15.01 1.00 -2.23
C ASP A 120 14.13 0.47 -1.10
N ASN A 121 13.05 1.21 -0.84
CA ASN A 121 12.03 0.80 0.09
C ASN A 121 11.10 -0.19 -0.60
N SER A 122 10.93 -1.39 -0.03
CA SER A 122 10.02 -2.42 -0.53
C SER A 122 8.57 -1.95 -0.63
N PHE A 123 8.21 -0.88 0.09
CA PHE A 123 6.84 -0.38 0.19
C PHE A 123 6.45 0.68 -0.86
N TYR A 124 7.28 0.91 -1.88
CA TYR A 124 6.90 1.78 -3.00
C TYR A 124 5.71 1.20 -3.80
N ALA A 125 5.59 -0.13 -3.89
CA ALA A 125 4.46 -0.80 -4.50
C ALA A 125 3.14 -0.46 -3.76
N HIS A 126 3.14 -0.54 -2.43
CA HIS A 126 2.01 -0.13 -1.57
C HIS A 126 1.66 1.35 -1.72
N TYR A 127 2.65 2.24 -1.86
CA TYR A 127 2.39 3.65 -2.12
C TYR A 127 1.63 3.83 -3.45
N LEU A 128 2.05 3.15 -4.52
CA LEU A 128 1.37 3.20 -5.82
C LEU A 128 -0.04 2.62 -5.74
N HIS A 129 -0.25 1.59 -4.90
CA HIS A 129 -1.58 1.07 -4.59
C HIS A 129 -2.47 2.14 -3.94
N HIS A 130 -1.99 2.84 -2.91
CA HIS A 130 -2.71 3.97 -2.31
C HIS A 130 -2.96 5.13 -3.26
N ARG A 131 -2.06 5.33 -4.23
CA ARG A 131 -2.16 6.43 -5.19
C ARG A 131 -3.18 6.16 -6.30
N TYR A 132 -3.14 4.95 -6.87
CA TYR A 132 -3.90 4.61 -8.07
C TYR A 132 -5.04 3.61 -7.84
N PHE A 133 -5.11 3.00 -6.65
CA PHE A 133 -6.11 2.04 -6.17
C PHE A 133 -6.25 0.73 -6.94
N GLU A 134 -5.88 0.69 -8.22
CA GLU A 134 -6.10 -0.46 -9.11
C GLU A 134 -4.85 -1.29 -9.42
N VAL A 135 -3.74 -1.00 -8.73
CA VAL A 135 -2.44 -1.66 -8.94
C VAL A 135 -1.90 -2.21 -7.64
N ASN A 136 -1.01 -3.20 -7.74
CA ASN A 136 -0.23 -3.75 -6.61
C ASN A 136 -1.06 -4.21 -5.39
N TYR A 137 -2.13 -4.97 -5.60
CA TYR A 137 -2.99 -5.46 -4.52
C TYR A 137 -2.26 -6.38 -3.54
N ALA A 138 -1.22 -7.07 -3.99
CA ALA A 138 -0.43 -7.97 -3.16
C ALA A 138 0.86 -7.32 -2.64
N ASP A 139 1.02 -6.00 -2.79
CA ASP A 139 2.23 -5.24 -2.40
C ASP A 139 3.54 -5.86 -2.94
N GLY A 140 3.47 -6.58 -4.07
CA GLY A 140 4.60 -7.31 -4.62
C GLY A 140 5.11 -8.51 -3.81
N MET A 141 4.48 -8.85 -2.67
CA MET A 141 4.84 -9.98 -1.81
C MET A 141 4.70 -11.32 -2.53
N ILE A 142 3.70 -11.43 -3.39
CA ILE A 142 3.43 -12.60 -4.23
C ILE A 142 3.18 -12.13 -5.67
N PRO A 143 3.51 -12.95 -6.69
CA PRO A 143 3.50 -12.52 -8.09
C PRO A 143 2.09 -12.35 -8.70
N LEU A 144 1.02 -12.29 -7.89
CA LEU A 144 -0.36 -12.18 -8.35
C LEU A 144 -0.56 -10.95 -9.24
N ASP A 145 -0.05 -9.78 -8.83
CA ASP A 145 -0.19 -8.56 -9.62
C ASP A 145 0.47 -8.68 -10.99
N LYS A 146 1.55 -9.45 -11.11
CA LYS A 146 2.22 -9.71 -12.39
C LYS A 146 1.41 -10.69 -13.23
N TRP A 147 0.94 -11.77 -12.64
CA TRP A 147 0.17 -12.82 -13.33
C TRP A 147 -1.14 -12.29 -13.92
N PHE A 148 -1.78 -11.35 -13.22
CA PHE A 148 -3.06 -10.79 -13.64
C PHE A 148 -2.97 -9.36 -14.20
N GLY A 149 -1.76 -8.82 -14.39
CA GLY A 149 -1.53 -7.55 -15.08
C GLY A 149 -1.92 -6.28 -14.30
N ALA A 150 -1.98 -6.35 -12.96
CA ALA A 150 -2.16 -5.22 -12.06
C ALA A 150 -0.84 -4.66 -11.49
N PHE A 151 0.31 -5.23 -11.87
CA PHE A 151 1.62 -4.78 -11.39
C PHE A 151 1.97 -3.39 -11.93
N HIS A 152 2.50 -2.53 -11.05
CA HIS A 152 2.98 -1.20 -11.39
C HIS A 152 4.24 -0.86 -10.56
N ASP A 153 5.36 -0.62 -11.23
CA ASP A 153 6.67 -0.32 -10.62
C ASP A 153 7.04 1.17 -10.63
N GLY A 154 6.19 2.02 -11.18
CA GLY A 154 6.43 3.45 -11.31
C GLY A 154 7.08 3.86 -12.63
N SER A 155 7.39 2.89 -13.50
CA SER A 155 7.91 3.15 -14.84
C SER A 155 6.84 3.83 -15.73
N PRO A 156 7.25 4.66 -16.71
CA PRO A 156 6.34 5.22 -17.71
C PRO A 156 5.55 4.12 -18.45
N GLU A 157 6.18 2.98 -18.70
CA GLU A 157 5.57 1.85 -19.41
C GLU A 157 4.45 1.20 -18.58
N ALA A 158 4.67 0.98 -17.28
CA ALA A 158 3.64 0.46 -16.39
C ALA A 158 2.48 1.45 -16.22
N HIS A 159 2.78 2.75 -16.19
CA HIS A 159 1.78 3.79 -16.11
C HIS A 159 0.91 3.85 -17.37
N GLN A 160 1.53 3.79 -18.55
CA GLN A 160 0.81 3.74 -19.82
C GLN A 160 -0.12 2.52 -19.91
N LYS A 161 0.35 1.34 -19.48
CA LYS A 161 -0.48 0.12 -19.41
C LYS A 161 -1.68 0.28 -18.48
N MET A 162 -1.53 0.98 -17.36
CA MET A 162 -2.64 1.30 -16.45
C MET A 162 -3.67 2.19 -17.15
N LEU A 163 -3.23 3.28 -17.78
CA LEU A 163 -4.11 4.20 -18.51
C LEU A 163 -4.87 3.48 -19.64
N GLU A 164 -4.22 2.57 -20.37
CA GLU A 164 -4.87 1.75 -21.39
C GLU A 164 -5.94 0.81 -20.82
N ARG A 165 -5.72 0.24 -19.63
CA ARG A 165 -6.77 -0.52 -18.93
C ARG A 165 -7.95 0.37 -18.55
N ARG A 166 -7.70 1.56 -17.99
CA ARG A 166 -8.76 2.52 -17.63
C ARG A 166 -9.61 2.90 -18.85
N LYS A 167 -8.94 3.28 -19.95
CA LYS A 167 -9.58 3.59 -21.23
C LYS A 167 -10.45 2.44 -21.75
N ARG A 168 -9.96 1.20 -21.71
CA ARG A 168 -10.73 0.01 -22.12
C ARG A 168 -11.98 -0.24 -21.27
N ARG A 169 -11.97 0.22 -20.01
CA ARG A 169 -13.06 0.08 -19.06
C ARG A 169 -14.01 1.28 -19.06
N GLY A 170 -13.70 2.32 -19.82
CA GLY A 170 -14.48 3.56 -19.89
C GLY A 170 -14.39 4.39 -18.61
N VAL A 171 -13.25 4.33 -17.93
CA VAL A 171 -12.97 5.06 -16.68
C VAL A 171 -11.72 5.93 -16.81
#